data_AF-A0A0S8KS76-F1
#
_entry.id   AF-A0A0S8KS76-F1
#
_cell.length_a   1.000
_cell.length_b   1.000
_cell.length_c   1.000
_cell.angle_alpha   90.00
_cell.angle_beta   90.00
_cell.angle_gamma   90.00
#
_symmetry.space_group_name_H-M   'P 1'
#
loop_
_entity.id
_entity.type
_entity.pdbx_description
1 polymer ?
#
loop_
_entity_poly.entity_id
_entity_poly.type
_entity_poly.pdbx_seq_one_letter_code
_entity_poly.pdbx_strand_id
1 'polypeptide(L)' 'MRAVRAELGYPVDDERAVMFCTDEGLCFFDNIPNPNIKAILHILNGRGAEGWQLVDVAFRTDEMLCFWKRKAQ' A
#
# COMPACT_ATOMS: atom_id res chain seq x y z
N MET A 1 -21.11 15.77 -1.05
CA MET A 1 -19.70 15.33 -1.08
C MET A 1 -19.20 14.92 -2.48
N ARG A 2 -19.91 14.08 -3.26
CA ARG A 2 -19.47 13.73 -4.63
C ARG A 2 -19.38 14.94 -5.58
N ALA A 3 -20.40 15.82 -5.60
CA ALA A 3 -20.41 17.02 -6.43
C ALA A 3 -19.23 17.97 -6.13
N VAL A 4 -18.98 18.23 -4.84
CA VAL A 4 -17.85 19.06 -4.38
C VAL A 4 -16.49 18.50 -4.81
N ARG A 5 -16.30 17.18 -4.78
CA ARG A 5 -15.03 16.55 -5.19
C ARG A 5 -14.78 16.66 -6.70
N ALA A 6 -15.83 16.58 -7.51
CA ALA A 6 -15.75 16.76 -8.96
C ALA A 6 -15.41 18.21 -9.34
N GLU A 7 -16.01 19.20 -8.67
CA GLU A 7 -15.69 20.62 -8.86
C GLU A 7 -14.23 20.95 -8.53
N LEU A 8 -13.63 20.23 -7.57
CA LEU A 8 -12.24 20.40 -7.14
C LEU A 8 -11.23 19.57 -7.95
N GLY A 9 -11.65 18.84 -8.99
CA GLY A 9 -10.76 18.07 -9.86
C GLY A 9 -10.13 16.83 -9.22
N TYR A 10 -10.64 16.37 -8.07
CA TYR A 10 -10.19 15.11 -7.50
C TYR A 10 -10.75 13.94 -8.32
N PRO A 11 -9.93 12.91 -8.62
CA PRO A 11 -10.44 11.71 -9.28
C PRO A 11 -11.56 11.11 -8.45
N VAL A 12 -12.73 10.97 -9.07
CA VAL A 12 -13.86 10.24 -8.50
C VAL A 12 -13.61 8.76 -8.80
N ASP A 13 -12.63 8.18 -8.12
CA ASP A 13 -12.40 6.75 -8.22
C ASP A 13 -13.58 6.01 -7.57
N ASP A 14 -14.01 4.90 -8.18
CA ASP A 14 -15.18 4.13 -7.73
C ASP A 14 -14.84 3.19 -6.56
N GLU A 15 -13.56 3.10 -6.20
CA GLU A 15 -13.10 2.50 -4.95
C GLU A 15 -13.54 3.39 -3.77
N ARG A 16 -14.71 3.08 -3.22
CA ARG A 16 -15.22 3.74 -2.01
C ARG A 16 -14.17 3.58 -0.91
N ALA A 17 -13.56 4.70 -0.50
CA ALA A 17 -12.64 4.72 0.63
C ALA A 17 -13.29 4.04 1.83
N VAL A 18 -12.67 2.97 2.31
CA VAL A 18 -13.18 2.21 3.45
C VAL A 18 -12.58 2.83 4.70
N MET A 19 -13.42 3.39 5.57
CA MET A 19 -12.97 3.93 6.85
C MET A 19 -13.03 2.83 7.89
N PHE A 20 -11.90 2.55 8.53
CA PHE A 20 -11.81 1.67 9.68
C PHE A 20 -11.54 2.53 10.92
N CYS A 21 -12.22 2.24 12.02
CA CYS A 21 -11.96 2.89 13.29
C CYS A 21 -11.64 1.82 14.34
N THR A 22 -10.62 2.08 15.15
CA THR A 22 -10.32 1.27 16.33
C THR A 22 -11.32 1.59 17.46
N ASP A 23 -11.41 0.71 18.44
CA ASP A 23 -12.16 0.91 19.69
C ASP A 23 -11.63 2.08 20.54
N GLU A 24 -10.37 2.45 20.35
CA GLU A 24 -9.74 3.65 20.93
C GLU A 24 -10.10 4.96 20.20
N GLY A 25 -10.90 4.88 19.12
CA GLY A 25 -11.36 6.04 18.35
C GLY A 25 -10.37 6.55 17.29
N LEU A 26 -9.34 5.78 16.95
CA LEU A 26 -8.44 6.09 15.83
C LEU A 26 -9.07 5.63 14.53
N CYS A 27 -9.35 6.56 13.61
CA CYS A 27 -9.90 6.24 12.30
C CYS A 27 -8.86 6.38 11.19
N PHE A 28 -8.79 5.40 10.29
CA PHE A 28 -7.92 5.39 9.13
C PHE A 28 -8.72 5.07 7.87
N PHE A 29 -8.35 5.70 6.76
CA PHE A 29 -8.94 5.41 5.46
C PHE A 29 -8.06 4.40 4.73
N ASP A 30 -8.65 3.26 4.41
CA ASP A 30 -8.08 2.29 3.49
C ASP A 30 -8.45 2.65 2.04
N ASN A 31 -7.64 2.20 1.08
CA ASN A 31 -7.78 2.48 -0.35
C ASN A 31 -7.66 3.96 -0.77
N ILE A 32 -7.04 4.82 0.03
CA ILE A 32 -6.56 6.13 -0.48
C ILE A 32 -5.24 5.90 -1.22
N PRO A 33 -5.02 6.51 -2.40
CA PRO A 33 -3.73 6.46 -3.08
C PRO A 33 -2.59 6.94 -2.17
N ASN A 34 -1.89 6.00 -1.55
CA ASN A 34 -0.78 6.28 -0.65
C ASN A 34 0.53 6.14 -1.44
N PRO A 35 1.29 7.23 -1.66
CA PRO A 35 2.54 7.19 -2.41
C PRO A 35 3.58 6.24 -1.77
N ASN A 36 3.55 6.08 -0.44
CA ASN A 36 4.45 5.16 0.26
C ASN A 36 4.08 3.69 -0.05
N ILE A 37 2.80 3.35 -0.06
CA ILE A 37 2.34 2.01 -0.46
C ILE A 37 2.73 1.73 -1.92
N LYS A 38 2.55 2.70 -2.82
CA LYS A 38 2.96 2.56 -4.22
C LYS A 38 4.47 2.33 -4.36
N ALA A 39 5.29 3.06 -3.60
CA ALA A 39 6.74 2.88 -3.60
C ALA A 39 7.13 1.48 -3.09
N ILE A 40 6.51 1.00 -2.02
CA ILE A 40 6.73 -0.35 -1.48
C ILE A 40 6.38 -1.40 -2.54
N LEU A 41 5.18 -1.31 -3.14
CA LEU A 41 4.76 -2.25 -4.19
C LEU A 41 5.73 -2.26 -5.38
N HIS A 42 6.23 -1.09 -5.79
CA HIS A 42 7.21 -0.99 -6.85
C HIS A 42 8.51 -1.74 -6.52
N ILE A 43 9.05 -1.58 -5.30
CA ILE A 43 10.26 -2.25 -4.84
C ILE A 43 10.06 -3.78 -4.79
N LEU A 44 8.97 -4.24 -4.15
CA LEU A 44 8.71 -5.66 -3.97
C LEU A 44 8.51 -6.37 -5.31
N ASN A 45 7.70 -5.78 -6.20
CA ASN A 45 7.42 -6.37 -7.51
C ASN A 45 8.60 -6.27 -8.47
N GLY A 46 9.44 -5.23 -8.36
CA GLY A 46 10.68 -5.12 -9.13
C GLY A 46 11.61 -6.30 -8.90
N ARG A 47 11.82 -6.69 -7.63
CA ARG A 47 12.56 -7.91 -7.28
C ARG A 47 11.90 -9.17 -7.83
N GLY A 48 10.57 -9.23 -7.78
CA GLY A 48 9.77 -10.31 -8.38
C GLY A 48 10.06 -10.50 -9.87
N ALA A 49 10.10 -9.40 -10.62
CA ALA A 49 10.39 -9.40 -12.05
C ALA A 49 11.81 -9.90 -12.40
N GLU A 50 12.76 -9.74 -11.47
CA GLU A 50 14.12 -10.30 -11.57
C GLU A 50 14.21 -11.80 -11.21
N GLY A 51 13.07 -12.44 -10.91
CA GLY A 51 12.98 -13.87 -10.57
C GLY A 51 13.20 -14.18 -9.09
N TRP A 52 13.19 -13.17 -8.21
CA TRP A 52 13.19 -13.38 -6.76
C TRP A 52 11.79 -13.67 -6.25
N GLN A 53 11.66 -14.65 -5.37
CA GLN A 53 10.42 -14.91 -4.64
C GLN A 53 10.51 -14.26 -3.26
N LEU A 54 9.61 -13.31 -2.97
CA LEU A 54 9.43 -12.79 -1.62
C LEU A 54 8.86 -13.91 -0.74
N VAL A 55 9.53 -14.22 0.37
CA VAL A 55 9.16 -15.32 1.27
C VAL A 55 8.73 -14.88 2.65
N ASP A 56 9.17 -13.70 3.09
CA ASP A 56 8.77 -13.14 4.38
C ASP A 56 8.93 -11.61 4.41
N VAL A 57 8.13 -10.96 5.24
CA VAL A 57 8.20 -9.52 5.54
C VAL A 57 8.02 -9.32 7.04
N ALA A 58 9.06 -8.79 7.69
CA ALA A 58 9.04 -8.46 9.10
C ALA A 58 8.98 -6.93 9.29
N PHE A 59 8.06 -6.49 10.15
CA PHE A 59 7.89 -5.08 10.49
C PHE A 59 8.58 -4.75 11.82
N ARG A 60 9.31 -3.64 11.84
CA ARG A 60 9.84 -2.96 13.04
C ARG A 60 9.22 -1.56 13.10
N THR A 61 9.43 -0.85 14.20
CA THR A 61 8.83 0.46 14.47
C THR A 61 8.86 1.41 13.27
N ASP A 62 10.00 1.49 12.58
CA ASP A 62 10.20 2.41 11.45
C ASP A 62 10.75 1.73 10.19
N GLU A 63 10.81 0.38 10.18
CA GLU A 63 11.51 -0.37 9.14
C GLU A 63 10.71 -1.58 8.68
N MET A 64 10.84 -1.88 7.39
CA MET A 64 10.32 -3.11 6.80
C MET A 64 11.50 -3.94 6.29
N LEU A 65 11.68 -5.12 6.87
CA LEU A 65 12.68 -6.09 6.46
C LEU A 65 12.01 -7.14 5.58
N CYS A 66 12.50 -7.29 4.36
CA CYS A 66 11.95 -8.22 3.39
C CYS A 66 12.98 -9.29 3.06
N PHE A 67 12.54 -10.55 3.02
CA PHE A 67 13.39 -11.69 2.70
C PHE A 67 12.97 -12.29 1.38
N TRP A 68 13.93 -12.43 0.48
CA TRP A 68 13.73 -13.06 -0.82
C TRP A 68 14.59 -14.31 -0.95
N LYS A 69 14.10 -15.26 -1.74
CA LYS A 69 14.89 -16.39 -2.23
C LYS A 69 14.90 -16.40 -3.75
N ARG A 70 15.97 -16.96 -4.32
CA ARG A 70 16.07 -17.32 -5.73
C ARG A 70 16.78 -18.66 -5.82
N LYS A 71 16.57 -19.41 -6.90
CA LYS A 71 17.40 -20.58 -7.19
C LYS A 71 18.87 -20.13 -7.27
N ALA A 72 19.76 -20.87 -6.62
CA ALA A 72 21.18 -20.73 -6.85
C ALA A 72 21.47 -21.05 -8.32
N GLN A 73 22.38 -20.28 -8.92
CA GLN A 73 22.88 -20.54 -10.27
C GLN A 73 23.78 -21.77 -10.28
#